data_AF-A0A0J5JD14-F1
#
_entry.id   AF-A0A0J5JD14-F1
#
_cell.length_a   1.000
_cell.length_b   1.000
_cell.length_c   1.000
_cell.angle_alpha   90.00
_cell.angle_beta   90.00
_cell.angle_gamma   90.00
#
_symmetry.space_group_name_H-M   'P 1'
#
loop_
_entity.id
_entity.type
_entity.pdbx_description
1 polymer ?
#
loop_
_entity_poly.entity_id
_entity_poly.type
_entity_poly.pdbx_seq_one_letter_code
_entity_poly.pdbx_strand_id
1 'polypeptide(L)'
;MAMTAAQKAQIVKDYQRQEGDTGSTEVQVALLTARINDLTPHFKANTKDHHSRRGLLKLVSSRRRLLDYLKRTDVAGYRALIARLGLRK
;
A
#
# COMPACT_ATOMS: atom_id res chain seq x y z
N MET A 1 6.54 9.54 8.16
CA MET A 1 5.71 10.71 8.54
C MET A 1 4.35 10.61 7.84
N ALA A 2 3.48 11.62 7.92
CA ALA A 2 2.23 11.62 7.16
C ALA A 2 2.52 11.94 5.68
N MET A 3 1.90 11.20 4.75
CA MET A 3 2.01 11.47 3.32
C MET A 3 1.39 12.82 2.97
N THR A 4 2.05 13.58 2.09
CA THR A 4 1.50 14.85 1.59
C THR A 4 0.30 14.62 0.68
N ALA A 5 -0.59 15.62 0.58
CA ALA A 5 -1.74 15.56 -0.32
C ALA A 5 -1.32 15.38 -1.79
N ALA A 6 -0.23 16.02 -2.21
CA ALA A 6 0.31 15.91 -3.56
C ALA A 6 0.79 14.48 -3.88
N GLN A 7 1.57 13.87 -2.98
CA GLN A 7 2.02 12.48 -3.15
C GLN A 7 0.84 11.51 -3.21
N LYS A 8 -0.17 11.71 -2.35
CA LYS A 8 -1.37 10.88 -2.34
C LYS A 8 -2.14 11.00 -3.66
N ALA A 9 -2.35 12.23 -4.15
CA ALA A 9 -3.03 12.48 -5.42
C ALA A 9 -2.30 11.85 -6.61
N GLN A 10 -0.96 11.90 -6.63
CA GLN A 10 -0.17 11.28 -7.68
C GLN A 10 -0.34 9.75 -7.69
N ILE A 11 -0.24 9.10 -6.53
CA ILE A 11 -0.42 7.65 -6.43
C ILE A 11 -1.83 7.23 -6.82
N VAL A 12 -2.85 8.01 -6.46
CA VAL A 12 -4.22 7.74 -6.93
C VAL A 12 -4.27 7.80 -8.46
N LYS A 13 -3.77 8.88 -9.07
CA LYS A 13 -3.75 9.02 -10.54
C LYS A 13 -3.00 7.90 -11.26
N ASP A 14 -1.92 7.41 -10.69
CA ASP A 14 -1.09 6.37 -11.31
C ASP A 14 -1.74 4.98 -11.28
N TYR A 15 -2.56 4.70 -10.26
CA TYR A 15 -3.12 3.37 -9.99
C TYR A 15 -4.65 3.28 -10.10
N GLN A 16 -5.34 4.40 -10.36
CA GLN A 16 -6.78 4.42 -10.60
C GLN A 16 -7.15 3.61 -11.85
N ARG A 17 -8.27 2.88 -11.79
CA ARG A 17 -8.79 2.15 -12.96
C ARG A 17 -9.47 3.08 -13.96
N GLN A 18 -10.06 4.15 -13.46
CA GLN A 18 -10.75 5.19 -14.22
C GLN A 18 -10.58 6.53 -13.51
N GLU A 19 -10.87 7.62 -14.19
CA GLU A 19 -10.82 8.95 -13.57
C GLU A 19 -11.78 9.05 -12.38
N GLY A 20 -11.25 9.50 -11.23
CA GLY A 20 -12.02 9.64 -9.99
C GLY A 20 -12.08 8.38 -9.11
N ASP A 21 -11.49 7.26 -9.55
CA ASP A 21 -11.38 6.06 -8.72
C ASP A 21 -10.33 6.25 -7.61
N THR A 22 -10.84 6.41 -6.38
CA THR A 22 -10.02 6.58 -5.17
C THR A 22 -10.04 5.33 -4.27
N GLY A 23 -10.83 4.32 -4.62
CA GLY A 23 -11.24 3.24 -3.72
C GLY A 23 -10.96 1.84 -4.25
N SER A 24 -10.51 1.67 -5.48
CA SER A 24 -10.14 0.37 -6.01
C SER A 24 -9.04 -0.30 -5.21
N THR A 25 -8.97 -1.62 -5.34
CA THR A 25 -7.99 -2.43 -4.60
C THR A 25 -6.56 -2.05 -4.96
N GLU A 26 -6.31 -1.71 -6.23
CA GLU A 26 -5.03 -1.24 -6.75
C GLU A 26 -4.59 0.06 -6.09
N VAL A 27 -5.48 1.07 -6.07
CA VAL A 27 -5.22 2.37 -5.44
C VAL A 27 -4.96 2.20 -3.95
N GLN A 28 -5.81 1.45 -3.25
CA GLN A 28 -5.63 1.21 -1.81
C GLN A 28 -4.31 0.49 -1.49
N VAL A 29 -3.95 -0.54 -2.26
CA VAL A 29 -2.69 -1.29 -2.07
C VAL A 29 -1.48 -0.41 -2.38
N ALA A 30 -1.54 0.43 -3.41
CA ALA A 30 -0.47 1.37 -3.75
C ALA A 30 -0.25 2.40 -2.64
N LEU A 31 -1.33 3.00 -2.11
CA LEU A 31 -1.28 3.94 -0.99
C LEU A 31 -0.72 3.30 0.28
N LEU A 32 -1.17 2.09 0.63
CA LEU A 32 -0.64 1.35 1.77
C LEU A 32 0.85 1.03 1.59
N THR A 33 1.26 0.65 0.38
CA THR A 33 2.65 0.34 0.07
C THR A 33 3.55 1.57 0.20
N ALA A 34 3.14 2.71 -0.34
CA ALA A 34 3.88 3.96 -0.18
C ALA A 34 4.04 4.33 1.31
N ARG A 35 2.97 4.23 2.10
CA ARG A 35 3.00 4.50 3.55
C ARG A 35 3.90 3.53 4.31
N ILE A 36 3.87 2.24 3.99
CA ILE A 36 4.74 1.22 4.62
C ILE A 36 6.22 1.52 4.29
N ASN A 37 6.52 1.88 3.05
CA ASN A 37 7.87 2.19 2.61
C ASN A 37 8.43 3.44 3.31
N ASP A 38 7.61 4.49 3.45
CA ASP A 38 7.99 5.72 4.20
C ASP A 38 8.21 5.46 5.69
N LEU A 39 7.41 4.58 6.31
CA LEU A 39 7.54 4.25 7.73
C LEU A 39 8.70 3.31 8.04
N THR A 40 9.16 2.51 7.09
CA THR A 40 10.19 1.49 7.34
C THR A 40 11.51 2.09 7.86
N PRO A 41 12.07 3.17 7.26
CA PRO A 41 13.26 3.84 7.80
C PRO A 41 13.07 4.38 9.22
N HIS A 42 11.90 4.95 9.54
CA HIS A 42 11.59 5.46 10.88
C HIS A 42 11.75 4.36 11.93
N PHE A 43 11.25 3.16 11.68
CA PHE A 43 11.37 2.03 12.61
C PHE A 43 12.75 1.42 12.70
N LYS A 44 13.57 1.55 11.64
CA LYS A 44 14.99 1.17 11.69
C LYS A 44 15.78 2.10 12.62
N ALA A 45 15.49 3.40 12.56
CA ALA A 45 16.10 4.39 13.46
C ALA A 45 15.55 4.31 14.90
N ASN A 46 14.25 4.03 15.04
CA ASN A 46 13.54 4.01 16.32
C ASN A 46 13.15 2.59 16.74
N THR A 47 14.15 1.79 17.13
CA THR A 47 13.96 0.36 17.44
C THR A 47 13.04 0.09 18.63
N LYS A 48 12.93 1.04 19.58
CA LYS A 48 12.09 0.98 20.78
C LYS A 48 10.65 1.47 20.58
N ASP A 49 10.30 2.02 19.41
CA ASP A 49 8.92 2.46 19.11
C ASP A 49 8.02 1.27 18.76
N HIS A 50 7.56 0.57 19.80
CA HIS A 50 6.68 -0.60 19.67
C HIS A 50 5.22 -0.22 19.37
N HIS A 51 4.77 0.92 19.87
CA HIS A 51 3.39 1.40 19.71
C HIS A 51 3.09 1.70 18.24
N SER A 52 3.96 2.47 17.58
CA SER A 52 3.78 2.78 16.16
C SER A 52 4.06 1.56 15.27
N ARG A 53 4.95 0.64 15.69
CA ARG A 53 5.20 -0.63 14.96
C ARG A 53 3.95 -1.51 14.92
N ARG A 54 3.13 -1.52 15.97
CA ARG A 54 1.80 -2.16 15.93
C ARG A 54 0.92 -1.56 14.83
N GLY A 55 0.97 -0.24 14.64
CA GLY A 55 0.30 0.45 13.53
C GLY A 55 0.80 -0.01 12.16
N LEU A 56 2.12 -0.14 11.99
CA LEU A 56 2.72 -0.67 10.76
C LEU A 56 2.21 -2.09 10.45
N LEU A 57 2.18 -2.98 11.44
CA LEU A 57 1.70 -4.35 11.26
C LEU A 57 0.22 -4.40 10.83
N LYS A 58 -0.62 -3.49 11.37
CA LYS A 58 -2.01 -3.34 10.90
C LYS A 58 -2.07 -2.95 9.42
N LEU A 59 -1.24 -2.00 8.98
CA LEU A 59 -1.20 -1.59 7.56
C LEU A 59 -0.75 -2.75 6.65
N VAL A 60 0.28 -3.50 7.05
CA VAL A 60 0.76 -4.68 6.32
C VAL A 60 -0.33 -5.74 6.21
N SER A 61 -1.04 -6.02 7.31
CA SER A 61 -2.16 -6.97 7.35
C SER A 61 -3.31 -6.54 6.43
N SER A 62 -3.71 -5.27 6.48
CA SER A 62 -4.73 -4.73 5.57
C SER A 62 -4.34 -4.86 4.11
N ARG A 63 -3.08 -4.54 3.76
CA ARG A 63 -2.58 -4.70 2.39
C ARG A 63 -2.62 -6.16 1.95
N ARG A 64 -2.21 -7.09 2.82
CA ARG A 64 -2.27 -8.53 2.54
C ARG A 64 -3.71 -8.99 2.25
N ARG A 65 -4.67 -8.60 3.08
CA ARG A 65 -6.09 -8.94 2.87
C ARG A 65 -6.63 -8.42 1.53
N LEU A 66 -6.25 -7.21 1.12
CA LEU A 66 -6.63 -6.64 -0.17
C LEU A 66 -6.00 -7.40 -1.35
N LEU A 67 -4.72 -7.77 -1.24
CA LEU A 67 -4.05 -8.59 -2.23
C LEU A 67 -4.64 -10.01 -2.34
N ASP A 68 -5.01 -10.61 -1.20
CA ASP A 68 -5.67 -11.92 -1.17
C ASP A 68 -7.06 -11.86 -1.83
N TYR A 69 -7.81 -10.77 -1.59
CA TYR A 69 -9.06 -10.50 -2.28
C TYR A 69 -8.85 -10.36 -3.79
N LEU A 70 -7.92 -9.49 -4.21
CA LEU A 70 -7.63 -9.26 -5.63
C LEU A 70 -7.18 -10.55 -6.31
N LYS A 71 -6.32 -11.34 -5.67
CA LYS A 71 -5.89 -12.64 -6.20
C LYS A 71 -7.05 -13.61 -6.42
N ARG A 72 -8.09 -13.56 -5.58
CA ARG A 72 -9.28 -14.42 -5.72
C ARG A 72 -10.22 -13.93 -6.80
N THR A 73 -10.36 -12.62 -6.99
CA THR A 73 -11.33 -12.03 -7.94
C THR A 73 -10.75 -11.76 -9.31
N ASP A 74 -9.48 -11.35 -9.38
CA ASP A 74 -8.74 -11.02 -10.59
C ASP A 74 -7.25 -11.37 -10.44
N VAL A 75 -6.90 -12.58 -10.87
CA VAL A 75 -5.52 -13.09 -10.83
C VAL A 75 -4.60 -12.28 -11.74
N ALA A 76 -5.10 -11.74 -12.87
CA ALA A 76 -4.28 -10.99 -13.81
C ALA A 76 -3.93 -9.62 -13.23
N GLY A 77 -4.92 -8.89 -12.71
CA GLY A 77 -4.73 -7.63 -12.00
C GLY A 77 -3.81 -7.78 -10.78
N TYR A 78 -3.98 -8.86 -9.99
CA TYR A 78 -3.07 -9.18 -8.89
C TYR A 78 -1.61 -9.31 -9.36
N ARG A 79 -1.35 -10.09 -10.42
CA ARG A 79 0.01 -10.30 -10.95
C ARG A 79 0.62 -9.00 -11.48
N ALA A 80 -0.17 -8.20 -12.21
CA ALA A 80 0.28 -6.90 -12.72
C ALA A 80 0.61 -5.94 -11.56
N LEU A 81 -0.26 -5.88 -10.54
CA LEU A 81 -0.10 -4.99 -9.40
C LEU A 81 1.15 -5.33 -8.55
N ILE A 82 1.38 -6.61 -8.24
CA ILE A 82 2.57 -7.01 -7.46
C ILE A 82 3.86 -6.74 -8.23
N ALA A 83 3.86 -6.96 -9.55
CA ALA A 83 5.02 -6.69 -10.40
C ALA A 83 5.31 -5.19 -10.45
N ARG A 84 4.28 -4.37 -10.66
CA ARG A 84 4.38 -2.91 -10.71
C ARG A 84 4.86 -2.31 -9.38
N LEU A 85 4.43 -2.86 -8.25
CA LEU A 85 4.80 -2.40 -6.90
C LEU A 85 6.06 -3.08 -6.33
N GLY A 86 6.65 -4.04 -7.04
CA GLY A 86 7.82 -4.80 -6.56
C GLY A 86 7.55 -5.61 -5.28
N LEU A 87 6.32 -6.07 -5.08
CA LEU A 87 5.93 -6.82 -3.87
C LEU A 87 6.30 -8.30 -4.02
N ARG A 88 6.94 -8.87 -2.98
CA ARG A 88 7.27 -10.29 -2.92
C ARG A 88 6.06 -11.11 -2.45
N LYS A 89 5.93 -12.34 -2.96
CA LYS A 89 4.94 -13.35 -2.54
C LYS A 89 5.27 -13.92 -1.16
#